data_AF-A0A095Y2Q4-F1
#
_entry.id   AF-A0A095Y2Q4-F1
#
_cell.length_a   1.000
_cell.length_b   1.000
_cell.length_c   1.000
_cell.angle_alpha   90.00
_cell.angle_beta   90.00
_cell.angle_gamma   90.00
#
_symmetry.space_group_name_H-M   'P 1'
#
loop_
_entity.id
_entity.type
_entity.pdbx_description
1 polymer ?
#
loop_
_entity_poly.entity_id
_entity_poly.type
_entity_poly.pdbx_seq_one_letter_code
_entity_poly.pdbx_strand_id
1 'polypeptide(L)'
;MTTALRLCTAGSVDDGKSTFVGRLLHDTKNILADQYEAVAATSAARGQGAPDLSLLVDGLRAEREQGITIDVAYRYFATDARSFILADCPGHEQYTRNTVTGMSTADAVVVLVDARNGVVKQTKRHATVASLLGVRHVIVAVNKIDLLDYSEEAFRAIEADVRALAERLSLDDVRVVPVSALVGDNIVERSEHTPWYGGPSVLEILEDLDTGQGQGGDFRLPIDYVIRDAATEYRGYAGRIASGSVAVGDTVGLPGGRAATVSRLTVAGEDVDSAEEGQSIALSLDAEFDLARGDLISGGERPEDVRRFSAVAVQLADAPLAVGRVVEVRYGAALVRGRIASVDALIDIETGEPTGVADALSANDVAEVTVEVAQPLPVERYRVGGRVGAFLLVEPGTGDTLTAGLVR
;
A
#
# COMPACT_ATOMS: atom_id res chain seq x y z
N MET A 1 -17.60 -12.86 1.78
CA MET A 1 -17.74 -11.41 1.47
C MET A 1 -16.48 -11.01 0.71
N THR A 2 -16.60 -10.43 -0.49
CA THR A 2 -15.43 -10.00 -1.27
C THR A 2 -14.75 -8.84 -0.54
N THR A 3 -13.50 -9.04 -0.14
CA THR A 3 -12.71 -8.02 0.56
C THR A 3 -12.46 -6.83 -0.38
N ALA A 4 -12.54 -5.61 0.18
CA ALA A 4 -12.35 -4.39 -0.60
C ALA A 4 -10.93 -4.30 -1.20
N LEU A 5 -10.83 -3.93 -2.48
CA LEU A 5 -9.58 -3.62 -3.16
C LEU A 5 -9.06 -2.26 -2.67
N ARG A 6 -7.81 -2.22 -2.19
CA ARG A 6 -7.12 -0.97 -1.86
C ARG A 6 -6.37 -0.47 -3.09
N LEU A 7 -6.66 0.74 -3.54
CA LEU A 7 -5.89 1.40 -4.59
C LEU A 7 -5.34 2.75 -4.15
N CYS A 8 -4.18 3.15 -4.68
CA CYS A 8 -3.64 4.52 -4.56
C CYS A 8 -3.52 5.18 -5.94
N THR A 9 -3.80 6.48 -6.02
CA THR A 9 -3.55 7.30 -7.21
C THR A 9 -2.23 8.06 -7.06
N ALA A 10 -1.40 8.07 -8.10
CA ALA A 10 -0.10 8.74 -8.12
C ALA A 10 0.14 9.44 -9.47
N GLY A 11 1.09 10.38 -9.55
CA GLY A 11 1.32 11.20 -10.74
C GLY A 11 1.78 12.62 -10.40
N SER A 12 2.28 13.34 -11.40
CA SER A 12 2.76 14.72 -11.30
C SER A 12 1.68 15.70 -10.85
N VAL A 13 2.11 16.90 -10.47
CA VAL A 13 1.23 18.07 -10.38
C VAL A 13 0.71 18.33 -11.80
N ASP A 14 -0.58 18.57 -11.93
CA ASP A 14 -1.29 18.74 -13.21
C ASP A 14 -1.56 17.49 -14.06
N ASP A 15 -1.11 16.28 -13.70
CA ASP A 15 -1.48 15.05 -14.43
C ASP A 15 -2.98 14.70 -14.35
N GLY A 16 -3.75 15.44 -13.54
CA GLY A 16 -5.21 15.32 -13.45
C GLY A 16 -5.70 14.26 -12.47
N LYS A 17 -4.92 13.96 -11.41
CA LYS A 17 -5.28 12.95 -10.38
C LYS A 17 -6.63 13.22 -9.72
N SER A 18 -6.82 14.42 -9.16
CA SER A 18 -8.08 14.78 -8.49
C SER A 18 -9.26 14.77 -9.46
N THR A 19 -9.06 15.19 -10.71
CA THR A 19 -10.07 15.09 -11.77
C THR A 19 -10.42 13.63 -12.06
N PHE A 20 -9.44 12.75 -12.18
CA PHE A 20 -9.64 11.31 -12.41
C PHE A 20 -10.40 10.66 -11.25
N VAL A 21 -10.00 10.93 -10.00
CA VAL A 21 -10.69 10.42 -8.81
C VAL A 21 -12.13 10.94 -8.75
N GLY A 22 -12.34 12.24 -8.97
CA GLY A 22 -13.67 12.84 -9.00
C GLY A 22 -14.56 12.24 -10.09
N ARG A 23 -14.00 12.03 -11.29
CA ARG A 23 -14.66 11.37 -12.43
C ARG A 23 -15.03 9.93 -12.12
N LEU A 24 -14.11 9.15 -11.56
CA LEU A 24 -14.36 7.76 -11.16
C LEU A 24 -15.50 7.67 -10.13
N LEU A 25 -15.50 8.53 -9.11
CA LEU A 25 -16.55 8.55 -8.09
C LEU A 25 -17.91 8.99 -8.68
N HIS A 26 -17.90 9.98 -9.57
CA HIS A 26 -19.10 10.50 -10.22
C HIS A 26 -19.75 9.45 -11.12
N ASP A 27 -18.98 8.87 -12.04
CA ASP A 27 -19.50 7.96 -13.06
C ASP A 27 -19.92 6.61 -12.46
N THR A 28 -19.32 6.20 -11.32
CA THR A 28 -19.79 5.05 -10.54
C THR A 28 -21.02 5.34 -9.67
N LYS A 29 -21.58 6.56 -9.74
CA LYS A 29 -22.77 7.01 -8.97
C LYS A 29 -22.59 6.94 -7.45
N ASN A 30 -21.34 7.02 -6.98
CA ASN A 30 -21.01 7.01 -5.55
C ASN A 30 -21.03 8.41 -4.91
N ILE A 31 -21.51 9.42 -5.65
CA ILE A 31 -21.65 10.81 -5.18
C ILE A 31 -23.12 11.10 -4.91
N LEU A 32 -23.41 11.65 -3.73
CA LEU A 32 -24.75 12.13 -3.39
C LEU A 32 -25.11 13.36 -4.24
N ALA A 33 -26.37 13.43 -4.69
CA ALA A 33 -26.82 14.46 -5.63
C ALA A 33 -26.57 15.90 -5.13
N ASP A 34 -26.67 16.13 -3.82
CA ASP A 34 -26.41 17.41 -3.16
C ASP A 34 -24.93 17.83 -3.24
N GLN A 35 -24.01 16.88 -3.11
CA GLN A 35 -22.56 17.13 -3.27
C GLN A 35 -22.22 17.51 -4.71
N TYR A 36 -22.86 16.85 -5.68
CA TYR A 36 -22.69 17.19 -7.09
C TYR A 36 -23.24 18.59 -7.42
N GLU A 37 -24.44 18.92 -6.93
CA GLU A 37 -25.03 20.25 -7.10
C GLU A 37 -24.15 21.36 -6.49
N ALA A 38 -23.57 21.14 -5.32
CA ALA A 38 -22.65 22.08 -4.68
C ALA A 38 -21.38 22.33 -5.53
N VAL A 39 -20.84 21.28 -6.16
CA VAL A 39 -19.70 21.39 -7.07
C VAL A 39 -20.07 22.13 -8.34
N ALA A 40 -21.20 21.77 -8.97
CA ALA A 40 -21.70 22.45 -10.16
C ALA A 40 -21.94 23.95 -9.91
N ALA A 41 -22.53 24.31 -8.77
CA ALA A 41 -22.74 25.70 -8.38
C ALA A 41 -21.41 26.45 -8.17
N THR A 42 -20.41 25.80 -7.56
CA THR A 42 -19.08 26.40 -7.32
C THR A 42 -18.31 26.61 -8.63
N SER A 43 -18.33 25.63 -9.53
CA SER A 43 -17.73 25.74 -10.87
C SER A 43 -18.39 26.82 -11.71
N ALA A 44 -19.73 26.92 -11.68
CA ALA A 44 -20.47 27.99 -12.35
C ALA A 44 -20.10 29.37 -11.79
N ALA A 45 -19.95 29.50 -10.47
CA ALA A 45 -19.49 30.74 -9.84
C ALA A 45 -18.05 31.14 -10.24
N ARG A 46 -17.22 30.16 -10.62
CA ARG A 46 -15.86 30.36 -11.16
C ARG A 46 -15.84 30.58 -12.68
N GLY A 47 -16.99 30.57 -13.35
CA GLY A 47 -17.10 30.77 -14.79
C GLY A 47 -16.76 29.55 -15.64
N GLN A 48 -16.70 28.35 -15.05
CA GLN A 48 -16.51 27.10 -15.79
C GLN A 48 -17.85 26.60 -16.36
N GLY A 49 -17.85 26.17 -17.62
CA GLY A 49 -19.06 25.68 -18.31
C GLY A 49 -19.48 24.26 -17.95
N ALA A 50 -18.61 23.49 -17.30
CA ALA A 50 -18.86 22.14 -16.81
C ALA A 50 -18.44 22.02 -15.33
N PRO A 51 -19.08 21.12 -14.54
CA PRO A 51 -18.68 20.87 -13.16
C PRO A 51 -17.24 20.36 -13.07
N ASP A 52 -16.46 21.00 -12.20
CA ASP A 52 -15.08 20.63 -11.93
C ASP A 52 -15.04 19.57 -10.83
N LEU A 53 -14.98 18.31 -11.26
CA LEU A 53 -15.05 17.15 -10.36
C LEU A 53 -13.85 17.05 -9.41
N SER A 54 -12.75 17.77 -9.65
CA SER A 54 -11.64 17.84 -8.70
C SER A 54 -12.06 18.40 -7.33
N LEU A 55 -13.09 19.27 -7.32
CA LEU A 55 -13.62 19.90 -6.11
C LEU A 55 -14.26 18.90 -5.12
N LEU A 56 -14.57 17.68 -5.57
CA LEU A 56 -15.09 16.61 -4.71
C LEU A 56 -14.00 16.03 -3.80
N VAL A 57 -12.75 16.11 -4.25
CA VAL A 57 -11.61 15.40 -3.65
C VAL A 57 -10.86 16.31 -2.68
N ASP A 58 -10.74 17.61 -2.99
CA ASP A 58 -9.97 18.61 -2.24
C ASP A 58 -10.61 18.97 -0.88
N GLY A 59 -10.25 18.22 0.16
CA GLY A 59 -10.86 18.27 1.50
C GLY A 59 -10.30 19.34 2.43
N LEU A 60 -9.03 19.75 2.31
CA LEU A 60 -8.40 20.65 3.28
C LEU A 60 -8.24 22.08 2.76
N ARG A 61 -8.48 23.05 3.66
CA ARG A 61 -8.41 24.50 3.36
C ARG A 61 -7.04 24.95 2.83
N ALA A 62 -5.96 24.32 3.29
CA ALA A 62 -4.60 24.60 2.83
C ALA A 62 -4.30 24.02 1.43
N GLU A 63 -4.83 22.84 1.12
CA GLU A 63 -4.76 22.23 -0.22
C GLU A 63 -5.48 23.12 -1.25
N ARG A 64 -6.63 23.68 -0.87
CA ARG A 64 -7.44 24.60 -1.70
C ARG A 64 -6.76 25.93 -2.01
N GLU A 65 -5.89 26.41 -1.13
CA GLU A 65 -5.14 27.67 -1.35
C GLU A 65 -3.92 27.46 -2.26
N GLN A 66 -3.39 26.24 -2.34
CA GLN A 66 -2.18 25.92 -3.11
C GLN A 66 -2.43 25.06 -4.36
N GLY A 67 -3.61 24.48 -4.52
CA GLY A 67 -3.96 23.64 -5.67
C GLY A 67 -3.21 22.30 -5.71
N ILE A 68 -2.78 21.79 -4.55
CA ILE A 68 -2.03 20.52 -4.42
C ILE A 68 -2.63 19.66 -3.31
N THR A 69 -2.65 18.33 -3.50
CA THR A 69 -2.90 17.35 -2.43
C THR A 69 -1.70 17.33 -1.50
N ILE A 70 -1.93 17.41 -0.18
CA ILE A 70 -0.88 17.46 0.85
C ILE A 70 -0.86 16.16 1.66
N ASP A 71 -2.02 15.65 2.07
CA ASP A 71 -2.15 14.44 2.88
C ASP A 71 -2.89 13.32 2.13
N VAL A 72 -2.74 12.07 2.57
CA VAL A 72 -3.43 10.93 1.94
C VAL A 72 -4.91 10.96 2.31
N ALA A 73 -5.77 11.23 1.34
CA ALA A 73 -7.22 11.21 1.54
C ALA A 73 -7.80 9.84 1.18
N TYR A 74 -8.49 9.19 2.13
CA TYR A 74 -9.17 7.92 1.89
C TYR A 74 -10.62 8.13 1.46
N ARG A 75 -11.03 7.46 0.38
CA ARG A 75 -12.40 7.44 -0.14
C ARG A 75 -12.87 6.00 -0.30
N TYR A 76 -14.16 5.78 -0.13
CA TYR A 76 -14.79 4.47 -0.19
C TYR A 76 -15.85 4.52 -1.27
N PHE A 77 -15.84 3.54 -2.17
CA PHE A 77 -16.87 3.39 -3.20
C PHE A 77 -17.06 1.92 -3.53
N ALA A 78 -18.16 1.58 -4.17
CA ALA A 78 -18.42 0.21 -4.61
C ALA A 78 -19.11 0.20 -5.97
N THR A 79 -18.96 -0.92 -6.66
CA THR A 79 -19.73 -1.30 -7.82
C THR A 79 -20.53 -2.56 -7.51
N ASP A 80 -21.32 -3.05 -8.47
CA ASP A 80 -22.00 -4.33 -8.34
C ASP A 80 -21.00 -5.51 -8.23
N ALA A 81 -19.78 -5.34 -8.74
CA ALA A 81 -18.75 -6.37 -8.74
C ALA A 81 -17.89 -6.37 -7.47
N ARG A 82 -17.51 -5.18 -6.96
CA ARG A 82 -16.45 -5.07 -5.94
C ARG A 82 -16.54 -3.78 -5.11
N SER A 83 -16.03 -3.84 -3.88
CA SER A 83 -15.83 -2.66 -3.03
C SER A 83 -14.38 -2.15 -3.10
N PHE A 84 -14.20 -0.84 -2.96
CA PHE A 84 -12.93 -0.17 -3.16
C PHE A 84 -12.61 0.80 -2.02
N ILE A 85 -11.33 0.86 -1.66
CA ILE A 85 -10.74 1.85 -0.77
C ILE A 85 -9.67 2.60 -1.57
N LEU A 86 -9.91 3.86 -1.88
CA LEU A 86 -9.02 4.70 -2.67
C LEU A 86 -8.25 5.66 -1.78
N ALA A 87 -6.93 5.61 -1.86
CA ALA A 87 -6.00 6.55 -1.24
C ALA A 87 -5.52 7.56 -2.29
N ASP A 88 -5.90 8.83 -2.16
CA ASP A 88 -5.37 9.88 -3.04
C ASP A 88 -4.03 10.36 -2.51
N CYS A 89 -2.95 10.00 -3.20
CA CYS A 89 -1.58 10.23 -2.77
C CYS A 89 -1.04 11.56 -3.39
N PRO A 90 -0.36 12.41 -2.61
CA PRO A 90 0.10 13.71 -3.09
C PRO A 90 1.20 13.59 -4.15
N GLY A 91 1.15 14.44 -5.18
CA GLY A 91 2.03 14.35 -6.35
C GLY A 91 3.35 15.11 -6.27
N HIS A 92 3.55 15.96 -5.27
CA HIS A 92 4.72 16.84 -5.20
C HIS A 92 5.97 16.13 -4.64
N GLU A 93 7.16 16.49 -5.13
CA GLU A 93 8.44 15.81 -4.81
C GLU A 93 8.78 15.79 -3.31
N GLN A 94 8.29 16.76 -2.55
CA GLN A 94 8.48 16.86 -1.09
C GLN A 94 7.65 15.85 -0.29
N TYR A 95 6.75 15.09 -0.93
CA TYR A 95 5.79 14.19 -0.27
C TYR A 95 6.00 12.70 -0.62
N THR A 96 7.24 12.30 -0.94
CA THR A 96 7.60 10.88 -1.13
C THR A 96 7.15 10.03 0.07
N ARG A 97 7.31 10.52 1.31
CA ARG A 97 6.82 9.84 2.51
C ARG A 97 5.31 9.56 2.51
N ASN A 98 4.49 10.46 1.97
CA ASN A 98 3.03 10.32 1.93
C ASN A 98 2.63 9.35 0.81
N THR A 99 3.33 9.40 -0.33
CA THR A 99 3.20 8.40 -1.41
C THR A 99 3.53 7.01 -0.89
N VAL A 100 4.63 6.85 -0.15
CA VAL A 100 5.03 5.58 0.46
C VAL A 100 3.98 5.08 1.44
N THR A 101 3.45 5.97 2.27
CA THR A 101 2.38 5.63 3.22
C THR A 101 1.14 5.10 2.49
N GLY A 102 0.65 5.81 1.46
CA GLY A 102 -0.51 5.37 0.69
C GLY A 102 -0.28 4.08 -0.09
N MET A 103 0.87 3.96 -0.77
CA MET A 103 1.21 2.78 -1.58
C MET A 103 1.50 1.53 -0.75
N SER A 104 2.01 1.66 0.49
CA SER A 104 2.40 0.52 1.34
C SER A 104 1.25 -0.44 1.68
N THR A 105 0.01 0.02 1.56
CA THR A 105 -1.20 -0.78 1.82
C THR A 105 -2.02 -1.06 0.57
N ALA A 106 -1.57 -0.59 -0.59
CA ALA A 106 -2.31 -0.67 -1.83
C ALA A 106 -2.11 -2.05 -2.50
N ASP A 107 -3.22 -2.65 -2.95
CA ASP A 107 -3.22 -3.81 -3.82
C ASP A 107 -2.86 -3.42 -5.25
N ALA A 108 -3.25 -2.21 -5.66
CA ALA A 108 -2.99 -1.63 -6.98
C ALA A 108 -2.65 -0.14 -6.91
N VAL A 109 -1.85 0.35 -7.86
CA VAL A 109 -1.54 1.78 -8.00
C VAL A 109 -1.94 2.26 -9.40
N VAL A 110 -2.69 3.36 -9.47
CA VAL A 110 -3.00 4.05 -10.72
C VAL A 110 -2.06 5.26 -10.86
N VAL A 111 -1.08 5.17 -11.77
CA VAL A 111 -0.14 6.24 -12.10
C VAL A 111 -0.69 7.03 -13.28
N LEU A 112 -1.05 8.29 -13.07
CA LEU A 112 -1.46 9.19 -14.14
C LEU A 112 -0.22 9.78 -14.83
N VAL A 113 -0.31 9.92 -16.15
CA VAL A 113 0.71 10.52 -17.01
C VAL A 113 0.01 11.47 -17.98
N ASP A 114 0.35 12.76 -17.96
CA ASP A 114 -0.13 13.69 -18.99
C ASP A 114 0.43 13.31 -20.37
N ALA A 115 -0.47 12.98 -21.31
CA ALA A 115 -0.11 12.55 -22.66
C ALA A 115 0.77 13.57 -23.41
N ARG A 116 0.67 14.86 -23.08
CA ARG A 116 1.47 15.91 -23.72
C ARG A 116 2.94 15.88 -23.29
N ASN A 117 3.20 15.37 -22.08
CA ASN A 117 4.53 15.34 -21.48
C ASN A 117 5.18 13.95 -21.54
N GLY A 118 4.37 12.89 -21.61
CA GLY A 118 4.85 11.52 -21.55
C GLY A 118 5.48 11.19 -20.19
N VAL A 119 6.41 10.23 -20.17
CA VAL A 119 7.03 9.75 -18.92
C VAL A 119 8.00 10.78 -18.35
N VAL A 120 7.58 11.48 -17.30
CA VAL A 120 8.40 12.49 -16.60
C VAL A 120 9.10 11.90 -15.36
N LYS A 121 9.97 12.70 -14.72
CA LYS A 121 10.71 12.32 -13.51
C LYS A 121 9.79 11.82 -12.38
N GLN A 122 8.66 12.48 -12.15
CA GLN A 122 7.69 12.06 -11.14
C GLN A 122 7.03 10.71 -11.47
N THR A 123 6.72 10.43 -12.74
CA THR A 123 6.22 9.12 -13.16
C THR A 123 7.22 8.02 -12.80
N LYS A 124 8.50 8.25 -13.12
CA LYS A 124 9.60 7.31 -12.76
C LYS A 124 9.69 7.13 -11.25
N ARG A 125 9.65 8.22 -10.48
CA ARG A 125 9.66 8.21 -9.01
C ARG A 125 8.52 7.35 -8.44
N HIS A 126 7.29 7.55 -8.90
CA HIS A 126 6.14 6.77 -8.41
C HIS A 126 6.23 5.29 -8.79
N ALA A 127 6.69 4.98 -10.01
CA ALA A 127 6.90 3.60 -10.43
C ALA A 127 8.01 2.92 -9.60
N THR A 128 9.11 3.63 -9.31
CA THR A 128 10.18 3.11 -8.45
C THR A 128 9.67 2.83 -7.04
N VAL A 129 8.89 3.74 -6.45
CA VAL A 129 8.28 3.52 -5.12
C VAL A 129 7.32 2.32 -5.15
N ALA A 130 6.49 2.19 -6.18
CA ALA A 130 5.58 1.05 -6.32
C ALA A 130 6.35 -0.28 -6.39
N SER A 131 7.45 -0.33 -7.16
CA SER A 131 8.35 -1.49 -7.24
C SER A 131 8.99 -1.82 -5.89
N LEU A 132 9.56 -0.82 -5.21
CA LEU A 132 10.21 -1.01 -3.90
C LEU A 132 9.24 -1.50 -2.83
N LEU A 133 7.97 -1.07 -2.90
CA LEU A 133 6.90 -1.50 -1.99
C LEU A 133 6.24 -2.82 -2.39
N GLY A 134 6.69 -3.44 -3.49
CA GLY A 134 6.15 -4.69 -4.00
C GLY A 134 4.69 -4.60 -4.44
N VAL A 135 4.23 -3.43 -4.91
CA VAL A 135 2.88 -3.30 -5.46
C VAL A 135 2.79 -4.18 -6.71
N ARG A 136 1.85 -5.13 -6.71
CA ARG A 136 1.70 -6.10 -7.81
C ARG A 136 1.15 -5.48 -9.08
N HIS A 137 0.10 -4.68 -8.94
CA HIS A 137 -0.65 -4.16 -10.09
C HIS A 137 -0.41 -2.66 -10.23
N VAL A 138 0.23 -2.27 -11.34
CA VAL A 138 0.44 -0.87 -11.69
C VAL A 138 -0.34 -0.55 -12.97
N ILE A 139 -1.26 0.40 -12.87
CA ILE A 139 -2.10 0.84 -13.98
C ILE A 139 -1.62 2.24 -14.37
N VAL A 140 -1.08 2.39 -15.56
CA VAL A 140 -0.63 3.68 -16.09
C VAL A 140 -1.74 4.28 -16.95
N ALA A 141 -2.39 5.31 -16.41
CA ALA A 141 -3.45 6.05 -17.07
C ALA A 141 -2.84 7.24 -17.84
N VAL A 142 -2.71 7.10 -19.16
CA VAL A 142 -2.20 8.16 -20.06
C VAL A 142 -3.33 9.16 -20.27
N ASN A 143 -3.38 10.18 -19.42
CA ASN A 143 -4.46 11.14 -19.29
C ASN A 143 -4.34 12.29 -20.30
N LYS A 144 -5.44 12.99 -20.55
CA LYS A 144 -5.56 14.12 -21.49
C LYS A 144 -5.32 13.74 -22.95
N ILE A 145 -5.70 12.51 -23.32
CA ILE A 145 -5.56 12.03 -24.70
C ILE A 145 -6.44 12.84 -25.69
N ASP A 146 -7.51 13.47 -25.18
CA ASP A 146 -8.37 14.41 -25.91
C ASP A 146 -7.62 15.64 -26.43
N LEU A 147 -6.57 16.09 -25.72
CA LEU A 147 -5.74 17.21 -26.15
C LEU A 147 -4.76 16.85 -27.28
N LEU A 148 -4.63 15.56 -27.58
CA LEU A 148 -3.84 15.03 -28.69
C LEU A 148 -4.73 14.43 -29.78
N ASP A 149 -5.99 14.86 -29.85
CA ASP A 149 -6.98 14.37 -30.82
C ASP A 149 -7.08 12.84 -30.86
N TYR A 150 -6.93 12.18 -29.71
CA TYR A 150 -6.98 10.72 -29.57
C TYR A 150 -5.93 9.97 -30.42
N SER A 151 -4.76 10.58 -30.63
CA SER A 151 -3.67 10.01 -31.43
C SER A 151 -3.15 8.67 -30.90
N GLU A 152 -3.31 7.61 -31.71
CA GLU A 152 -2.72 6.29 -31.42
C GLU A 152 -1.19 6.37 -31.35
N GLU A 153 -0.55 7.05 -32.29
CA GLU A 153 0.91 7.13 -32.37
C GLU A 153 1.52 7.73 -31.09
N ALA A 154 0.94 8.82 -30.59
CA ALA A 154 1.39 9.46 -29.35
C ALA A 154 1.21 8.54 -28.14
N PHE A 155 0.08 7.84 -28.03
CA PHE A 155 -0.16 6.87 -26.97
C PHE A 155 0.84 5.72 -27.04
N ARG A 156 1.08 5.13 -28.21
CA ARG A 156 1.99 3.98 -28.38
C ARG A 156 3.44 4.34 -28.04
N ALA A 157 3.86 5.57 -28.32
CA ALA A 157 5.18 6.06 -27.90
C ALA A 157 5.31 6.08 -26.36
N ILE A 158 4.31 6.62 -25.67
CA ILE A 158 4.29 6.67 -24.20
C ILE A 158 4.17 5.26 -23.62
N GLU A 159 3.35 4.39 -24.22
CA GLU A 159 3.22 2.98 -23.83
C GLU A 159 4.58 2.26 -23.89
N ALA A 160 5.37 2.50 -24.94
CA ALA A 160 6.71 1.94 -25.08
C ALA A 160 7.66 2.42 -23.97
N ASP A 161 7.66 3.72 -23.66
CA ASP A 161 8.46 4.29 -22.57
C ASP A 161 8.07 3.71 -21.20
N VAL A 162 6.77 3.52 -20.96
CA VAL A 162 6.23 2.92 -19.74
C VAL A 162 6.66 1.45 -19.63
N ARG A 163 6.60 0.68 -20.72
CA ARG A 163 7.04 -0.73 -20.72
C ARG A 163 8.54 -0.85 -20.45
N ALA A 164 9.36 -0.01 -21.06
CA ALA A 164 10.79 0.03 -20.80
C ALA A 164 11.10 0.37 -19.32
N LEU A 165 10.33 1.30 -18.73
CA LEU A 165 10.44 1.62 -17.31
C LEU A 165 10.03 0.45 -16.42
N ALA A 166 8.93 -0.25 -16.75
CA ALA A 166 8.44 -1.40 -16.01
C ALA A 166 9.45 -2.55 -15.99
N GLU A 167 10.04 -2.86 -17.15
CA GLU A 167 11.10 -3.88 -17.27
C GLU A 167 12.32 -3.53 -16.41
N ARG A 168 12.78 -2.27 -16.48
CA ARG A 168 13.91 -1.80 -15.68
C ARG A 168 13.67 -1.93 -14.17
N LEU A 169 12.44 -1.69 -13.73
CA LEU A 169 12.04 -1.75 -12.32
C LEU A 169 11.53 -3.13 -11.88
N SER A 170 11.55 -4.12 -12.78
CA SER A 170 11.00 -5.47 -12.53
C SER A 170 9.56 -5.44 -12.01
N LEU A 171 8.72 -4.59 -12.59
CA LEU A 171 7.28 -4.55 -12.29
C LEU A 171 6.55 -5.64 -13.09
N ASP A 172 5.85 -6.54 -12.39
CA ASP A 172 5.27 -7.74 -12.99
C ASP A 172 3.99 -7.47 -13.82
N ASP A 173 2.98 -6.77 -13.26
CA ASP A 173 1.69 -6.49 -13.92
C ASP A 173 1.52 -4.99 -14.14
N VAL A 174 1.97 -4.52 -15.30
CA VAL A 174 1.80 -3.12 -15.74
C VAL A 174 0.82 -3.04 -16.91
N ARG A 175 -0.29 -2.30 -16.70
CA ARG A 175 -1.34 -2.09 -17.72
C ARG A 175 -1.40 -0.62 -18.10
N VAL A 176 -1.40 -0.31 -19.39
CA VAL A 176 -1.42 1.08 -19.89
C VAL A 176 -2.76 1.35 -20.56
N VAL A 177 -3.43 2.44 -20.18
CA VAL A 177 -4.78 2.80 -20.63
C VAL A 177 -4.78 4.25 -21.11
N PRO A 178 -5.23 4.55 -22.35
CA PRO A 178 -5.44 5.93 -22.79
C PRO A 178 -6.71 6.46 -22.14
N VAL A 179 -6.65 7.56 -21.40
CA VAL A 179 -7.83 8.10 -20.69
C VAL A 179 -8.00 9.60 -20.92
N SER A 180 -9.21 10.08 -20.68
CA SER A 180 -9.44 11.49 -20.39
C SER A 180 -10.31 11.65 -19.16
N ALA A 181 -9.69 12.12 -18.06
CA ALA A 181 -10.38 12.45 -16.81
C ALA A 181 -11.46 13.52 -16.99
N LEU A 182 -11.23 14.46 -17.91
CA LEU A 182 -12.14 15.58 -18.12
C LEU A 182 -13.45 15.13 -18.76
N VAL A 183 -13.42 14.25 -19.75
CA VAL A 183 -14.61 13.83 -20.51
C VAL A 183 -15.11 12.43 -20.17
N GLY A 184 -14.27 11.57 -19.57
CA GLY A 184 -14.65 10.24 -19.04
C GLY A 184 -14.14 9.05 -19.86
N ASP A 185 -13.44 9.28 -20.97
CA ASP A 185 -12.97 8.21 -21.87
C ASP A 185 -12.08 7.18 -21.14
N ASN A 186 -12.45 5.89 -21.27
CA ASN A 186 -11.78 4.71 -20.71
C ASN A 186 -11.60 4.71 -19.18
N ILE A 187 -12.37 5.51 -18.43
CA ILE A 187 -12.32 5.49 -16.96
C ILE A 187 -13.29 4.47 -16.40
N VAL A 188 -14.58 4.66 -16.64
CA VAL A 188 -15.64 3.70 -16.27
C VAL A 188 -16.06 2.91 -17.50
N GLU A 189 -16.48 3.61 -18.55
CA GLU A 189 -16.89 3.01 -19.82
C GLU A 189 -15.75 3.05 -20.85
N ARG A 190 -15.74 2.10 -21.78
CA ARG A 190 -14.81 2.10 -22.92
C ARG A 190 -15.16 3.23 -23.88
N SER A 191 -14.13 3.90 -24.39
CA SER A 191 -14.26 5.05 -25.29
C SER A 191 -14.53 4.65 -26.73
N GLU A 192 -15.49 5.32 -27.36
CA GLU A 192 -15.70 5.27 -28.82
C GLU A 192 -14.66 6.11 -29.60
N HIS A 193 -13.98 7.05 -28.93
CA HIS A 193 -12.96 7.92 -29.53
C HIS A 193 -11.60 7.25 -29.70
N THR A 194 -11.34 6.15 -28.99
CA THR A 194 -10.11 5.34 -29.12
C THR A 194 -10.41 3.94 -29.69
N PRO A 195 -10.97 3.80 -30.91
CA PRO A 195 -11.31 2.49 -31.46
C PRO A 195 -10.09 1.59 -31.72
N TRP A 196 -8.90 2.17 -31.77
CA TRP A 196 -7.61 1.49 -31.87
C TRP A 196 -7.15 0.87 -30.54
N TYR A 197 -7.75 1.27 -29.40
CA TYR A 197 -7.50 0.68 -28.10
C TYR A 197 -8.52 -0.43 -27.83
N GLY A 198 -8.11 -1.69 -28.04
CA GLY A 198 -8.95 -2.86 -27.78
C GLY A 198 -8.99 -3.33 -26.32
N GLY A 199 -8.38 -2.58 -25.40
CA GLY A 199 -8.27 -2.96 -23.98
C GLY A 199 -9.50 -2.56 -23.14
N PRO A 200 -9.53 -2.98 -21.87
CA PRO A 200 -10.57 -2.62 -20.90
C PRO A 200 -10.43 -1.16 -20.40
N SER A 201 -11.51 -0.61 -19.84
CA SER A 201 -11.46 0.63 -19.06
C SER A 201 -10.69 0.45 -17.76
N VAL A 202 -10.32 1.56 -17.10
CA VAL A 202 -9.64 1.50 -15.80
C VAL A 202 -10.51 0.81 -14.74
N LEU A 203 -11.83 1.03 -14.72
CA LEU A 203 -12.72 0.38 -13.78
C LEU A 203 -12.81 -1.13 -14.02
N GLU A 204 -12.98 -1.57 -15.28
CA GLU A 204 -13.00 -2.99 -15.64
C GLU A 204 -11.71 -3.69 -15.16
N ILE A 205 -10.56 -3.05 -15.36
CA ILE A 205 -9.27 -3.54 -14.84
C ILE A 205 -9.35 -3.74 -13.32
N LEU A 206 -9.78 -2.72 -12.57
CA LEU A 206 -9.82 -2.71 -11.11
C LEU A 206 -10.82 -3.75 -10.54
N GLU A 207 -11.94 -3.95 -11.21
CA GLU A 207 -12.94 -4.97 -10.85
C GLU A 207 -12.37 -6.39 -11.01
N ASP A 208 -11.60 -6.63 -12.07
CA ASP A 208 -11.06 -7.94 -12.42
C ASP A 208 -9.69 -8.26 -11.76
N LEU A 209 -9.06 -7.30 -11.07
CA LEU A 209 -7.75 -7.54 -10.43
C LEU A 209 -7.80 -8.69 -9.42
N ASP A 210 -6.85 -9.60 -9.49
CA ASP A 210 -6.67 -10.62 -8.46
C ASP A 210 -5.88 -10.02 -7.28
N THR A 211 -6.55 -9.82 -6.15
CA THR A 211 -5.89 -9.29 -4.95
C THR A 211 -5.09 -10.34 -4.20
N GLY A 212 -5.04 -11.60 -4.68
CA GLY A 212 -4.37 -12.73 -4.03
C GLY A 212 -4.79 -12.95 -2.56
N GLN A 213 -5.85 -12.29 -2.09
CA GLN A 213 -6.36 -12.49 -0.74
C GLN A 213 -7.00 -13.87 -0.67
N GLY A 214 -6.55 -14.68 0.28
CA GLY A 214 -6.94 -16.09 0.39
C GLY A 214 -6.14 -17.05 -0.50
N GLN A 215 -5.19 -16.57 -1.31
CA GLN A 215 -4.29 -17.47 -2.04
C GLN A 215 -3.10 -17.86 -1.16
N GLY A 216 -3.24 -19.03 -0.53
CA GLY A 216 -2.15 -19.94 -0.20
C GLY A 216 -0.86 -19.30 0.32
N GLY A 217 -0.78 -19.14 1.63
CA GLY A 217 0.45 -18.92 2.36
C GLY A 217 0.38 -19.65 3.68
N ASP A 218 1.52 -20.02 4.24
CA ASP A 218 1.55 -20.59 5.58
C ASP A 218 0.94 -19.61 6.58
N PHE A 219 0.13 -20.12 7.51
CA PHE A 219 -0.54 -19.32 8.53
C PHE A 219 0.45 -18.47 9.32
N ARG A 220 0.12 -17.20 9.57
CA ARG A 220 0.91 -16.28 10.40
C ARG A 220 -0.03 -15.50 11.30
N LEU A 221 0.12 -15.68 12.61
CA LEU A 221 -0.59 -14.93 13.64
C LEU A 221 0.41 -14.27 14.60
N PRO A 222 0.76 -13.00 14.35
CA PRO A 222 1.42 -12.18 15.35
C PRO A 222 0.49 -12.01 16.56
N ILE A 223 0.99 -12.30 17.76
CA ILE A 223 0.20 -12.15 18.98
C ILE A 223 0.17 -10.67 19.37
N ASP A 224 -1.01 -10.06 19.29
CA ASP A 224 -1.25 -8.69 19.75
C ASP A 224 -1.54 -8.65 21.26
N TYR A 225 -2.24 -9.66 21.76
CA TYR A 225 -2.70 -9.71 23.15
C TYR A 225 -2.87 -11.15 23.65
N VAL A 226 -2.62 -11.37 24.94
CA VAL A 226 -2.85 -12.67 25.60
C VAL A 226 -4.00 -12.50 26.59
N ILE A 227 -5.13 -13.13 26.28
CA ILE A 227 -6.32 -13.16 27.12
C ILE A 227 -6.12 -14.26 28.16
N ARG A 228 -6.29 -13.92 29.43
CA ARG A 228 -6.25 -14.87 30.54
C ARG A 228 -7.48 -14.67 31.42
N ASP A 229 -8.19 -15.74 31.70
CA ASP A 229 -9.23 -15.78 32.73
C ASP A 229 -8.91 -16.89 33.72
N ALA A 230 -8.56 -16.49 34.95
CA ALA A 230 -8.17 -17.40 36.01
C ALA A 230 -9.34 -18.25 36.54
N ALA A 231 -10.60 -17.80 36.38
CA ALA A 231 -11.75 -18.54 36.87
C ALA A 231 -12.11 -19.73 35.99
N THR A 232 -11.84 -19.62 34.68
CA THR A 232 -12.13 -20.64 33.67
C THR A 232 -10.86 -21.35 33.18
N GLU A 233 -9.69 -20.98 33.70
CA GLU A 233 -8.37 -21.39 33.19
C GLU A 233 -8.20 -21.12 31.69
N TYR A 234 -8.96 -20.16 31.15
CA TYR A 234 -8.94 -19.84 29.73
C TYR A 234 -7.69 -19.05 29.37
N ARG A 235 -7.01 -19.49 28.30
CA ARG A 235 -5.92 -18.78 27.65
C ARG A 235 -6.19 -18.66 26.16
N GLY A 236 -6.25 -17.42 25.67
CA GLY A 236 -6.41 -17.11 24.26
C GLY A 236 -5.30 -16.20 23.77
N TYR A 237 -4.70 -16.52 22.62
CA TYR A 237 -3.74 -15.69 21.93
C TYR A 237 -4.48 -14.93 20.84
N ALA A 238 -4.66 -13.63 21.05
CA ALA A 238 -5.43 -12.76 20.18
C ALA A 238 -4.52 -11.98 19.25
N GLY A 239 -4.95 -11.86 17.99
CA GLY A 239 -4.25 -11.12 16.96
C GLY A 239 -5.03 -11.10 15.65
N ARG A 240 -4.51 -10.37 14.67
CA ARG A 240 -5.03 -10.39 13.31
C ARG A 240 -4.22 -11.35 12.45
N ILE A 241 -4.89 -12.25 11.71
CA ILE A 241 -4.21 -13.20 10.82
C ILE A 241 -3.50 -12.40 9.72
N ALA A 242 -2.18 -12.50 9.69
CA ALA A 242 -1.32 -11.77 8.76
C ALA A 242 -1.21 -12.47 7.41
N SER A 243 -1.28 -13.80 7.38
CA SER A 243 -1.27 -14.62 6.17
C SER A 243 -1.88 -15.98 6.44
N GLY A 244 -2.44 -16.62 5.40
CA GLY A 244 -2.95 -17.98 5.44
C GLY A 244 -4.27 -18.14 6.21
N SER A 245 -4.59 -19.38 6.55
CA SER A 245 -5.79 -19.75 7.30
C SER A 245 -5.44 -20.76 8.39
N VAL A 246 -6.29 -20.86 9.39
CA VAL A 246 -6.15 -21.81 10.49
C VAL A 246 -7.50 -22.43 10.82
N ALA A 247 -7.51 -23.71 11.12
CA ALA A 247 -8.66 -24.45 11.59
C ALA A 247 -8.40 -25.10 12.95
N VAL A 248 -9.47 -25.41 13.68
CA VAL A 248 -9.39 -26.23 14.89
C VAL A 248 -8.84 -27.60 14.52
N GLY A 249 -7.84 -28.07 15.27
CA GLY A 249 -7.11 -29.31 15.01
C GLY A 249 -5.81 -29.13 14.20
N ASP A 250 -5.55 -27.94 13.65
CA ASP A 250 -4.29 -27.69 12.94
C ASP A 250 -3.08 -27.72 13.89
N THR A 251 -1.95 -28.22 13.40
CA THR A 251 -0.67 -28.11 14.08
C THR A 251 0.02 -26.80 13.70
N VAL A 252 0.42 -26.03 14.70
CA VAL A 252 1.10 -24.73 14.56
C VAL A 252 2.46 -24.74 15.24
N GLY A 253 3.43 -24.07 14.61
CA GLY A 253 4.75 -23.78 15.14
C GLY A 253 4.75 -22.59 16.10
N LEU A 254 5.59 -22.70 17.13
CA LEU A 254 5.76 -21.73 18.21
C LEU A 254 7.24 -21.34 18.36
N PRO A 255 7.55 -20.24 19.07
CA PRO A 255 8.93 -19.87 19.39
C PRO A 255 9.71 -21.01 20.07
N GLY A 256 11.00 -21.12 19.72
CA GLY A 256 11.90 -22.15 20.22
C GLY A 256 11.75 -23.52 19.53
N GLY A 257 11.14 -23.58 18.34
CA GLY A 257 10.97 -24.82 17.58
C GLY A 257 9.93 -25.78 18.17
N ARG A 258 9.04 -25.28 19.04
CA ARG A 258 7.93 -26.05 19.60
C ARG A 258 6.76 -26.11 18.62
N ALA A 259 5.91 -27.11 18.77
CA ALA A 259 4.65 -27.22 18.05
C ALA A 259 3.48 -27.42 19.03
N ALA A 260 2.29 -27.04 18.62
CA ALA A 260 1.05 -27.18 19.38
C ALA A 260 -0.13 -27.41 18.44
N THR A 261 -1.24 -27.92 18.99
CA THR A 261 -2.49 -28.12 18.24
C THR A 261 -3.48 -27.02 18.59
N VAL A 262 -4.17 -26.47 17.60
CA VAL A 262 -5.24 -25.49 17.82
C VAL A 262 -6.46 -26.19 18.43
N SER A 263 -6.83 -25.82 19.65
CA SER A 263 -7.94 -26.43 20.37
C SER A 263 -9.25 -25.65 20.23
N ARG A 264 -9.16 -24.33 20.04
CA ARG A 264 -10.32 -23.44 19.89
C ARG A 264 -9.96 -22.20 19.10
N LEU A 265 -10.88 -21.73 18.28
CA LEU A 265 -10.80 -20.47 17.55
C LEU A 265 -12.06 -19.66 17.79
N THR A 266 -11.89 -18.34 17.97
CA THR A 266 -13.01 -17.40 18.08
C THR A 266 -12.82 -16.19 17.19
N VAL A 267 -13.91 -15.69 16.62
CA VAL A 267 -13.99 -14.42 15.90
C VAL A 267 -15.06 -13.57 16.56
N ALA A 268 -14.72 -12.35 16.98
CA ALA A 268 -15.62 -11.47 17.72
C ALA A 268 -16.27 -12.12 18.97
N GLY A 269 -15.61 -13.11 19.57
CA GLY A 269 -16.08 -13.84 20.75
C GLY A 269 -16.95 -15.05 20.47
N GLU A 270 -17.28 -15.33 19.21
CA GLU A 270 -18.03 -16.52 18.80
C GLU A 270 -17.08 -17.62 18.32
N ASP A 271 -17.39 -18.87 18.64
CA ASP A 271 -16.61 -20.04 18.21
C ASP A 271 -16.75 -20.28 16.72
N VAL A 272 -15.63 -20.56 16.07
CA VAL A 272 -15.57 -20.91 14.64
C VAL A 272 -14.66 -22.11 14.42
N ASP A 273 -14.94 -22.88 13.37
CA ASP A 273 -14.11 -24.03 13.00
C ASP A 273 -12.82 -23.62 12.27
N SER A 274 -12.86 -22.48 11.57
CA SER A 274 -11.74 -21.95 10.80
C SER A 274 -11.79 -20.42 10.68
N ALA A 275 -10.62 -19.82 10.49
CA ALA A 275 -10.47 -18.39 10.19
C ALA A 275 -9.38 -18.16 9.14
N GLU A 276 -9.47 -17.03 8.44
CA GLU A 276 -8.62 -16.68 7.31
C GLU A 276 -7.97 -15.29 7.45
N GLU A 277 -7.00 -15.03 6.58
CA GLU A 277 -6.23 -13.79 6.54
C GLU A 277 -7.10 -12.53 6.68
N GLY A 278 -6.63 -11.60 7.52
CA GLY A 278 -7.29 -10.32 7.75
C GLY A 278 -8.39 -10.35 8.81
N GLN A 279 -8.82 -11.52 9.28
CA GLN A 279 -9.72 -11.64 10.43
C GLN A 279 -8.95 -11.46 11.75
N SER A 280 -9.59 -10.82 12.72
CA SER A 280 -9.10 -10.74 14.10
C SER A 280 -9.68 -11.89 14.90
N ILE A 281 -8.79 -12.70 15.47
CA ILE A 281 -9.14 -13.96 16.15
C ILE A 281 -8.59 -14.00 17.56
N ALA A 282 -9.14 -14.89 18.40
CA ALA A 282 -8.43 -15.44 19.54
C ALA A 282 -8.33 -16.96 19.40
N LEU A 283 -7.10 -17.47 19.55
CA LEU A 283 -6.72 -18.86 19.35
C LEU A 283 -6.29 -19.48 20.68
N SER A 284 -6.81 -20.66 21.01
CA SER A 284 -6.34 -21.47 22.14
C SER A 284 -5.61 -22.71 21.64
N LEU A 285 -4.63 -23.17 22.41
CA LEU A 285 -3.81 -24.33 22.10
C LEU A 285 -4.20 -25.52 22.99
N ASP A 286 -3.71 -26.70 22.65
CA ASP A 286 -3.89 -27.97 23.36
C ASP A 286 -3.15 -28.05 24.70
N ALA A 287 -2.21 -27.14 24.95
CA ALA A 287 -1.50 -27.00 26.20
C ALA A 287 -1.22 -25.53 26.53
N GLU A 288 -0.76 -25.29 27.76
CA GLU A 288 -0.34 -23.96 28.18
C GLU A 288 1.09 -23.65 27.70
N PHE A 289 1.21 -22.67 26.82
CA PHE A 289 2.51 -22.17 26.35
C PHE A 289 2.73 -20.76 26.86
N ASP A 290 3.93 -20.48 27.39
CA ASP A 290 4.28 -19.12 27.74
C ASP A 290 4.66 -18.29 26.51
N LEU A 291 3.63 -17.82 25.83
CA LEU A 291 3.71 -16.87 24.72
C LEU A 291 3.25 -15.49 25.19
N ALA A 292 3.80 -14.46 24.57
CA ALA A 292 3.56 -13.06 24.87
C ALA A 292 3.26 -12.25 23.59
N ARG A 293 2.89 -10.98 23.79
CA ARG A 293 2.74 -10.04 22.67
C ARG A 293 4.06 -9.92 21.91
N GLY A 294 3.98 -9.97 20.58
CA GLY A 294 5.13 -9.93 19.68
C GLY A 294 5.66 -11.30 19.27
N ASP A 295 5.26 -12.39 19.95
CA ASP A 295 5.50 -13.73 19.44
C ASP A 295 4.68 -14.00 18.18
N LEU A 296 5.16 -14.93 17.36
CA LEU A 296 4.51 -15.39 16.14
C LEU A 296 4.09 -16.86 16.31
N ILE A 297 2.80 -17.12 16.12
CA ILE A 297 2.27 -18.46 15.88
C ILE A 297 2.21 -18.65 14.36
N SER A 298 2.75 -19.76 13.86
CA SER A 298 2.84 -20.02 12.42
C SER A 298 2.27 -21.38 12.04
N GLY A 299 1.60 -21.47 10.90
CA GLY A 299 1.42 -22.75 10.20
C GLY A 299 2.71 -23.13 9.49
N GLY A 300 2.93 -24.42 9.27
CA GLY A 300 4.12 -24.91 8.58
C GLY A 300 5.42 -24.55 9.31
N GLU A 301 6.47 -24.25 8.55
CA GLU A 301 7.78 -23.88 9.08
C GLU A 301 7.76 -22.45 9.63
N ARG A 302 8.18 -22.29 10.90
CA ARG A 302 8.30 -20.98 11.53
C ARG A 302 9.58 -20.29 11.03
N PRO A 303 9.54 -18.99 10.72
CA PRO A 303 10.75 -18.21 10.43
C PRO A 303 11.76 -18.29 11.56
N GLU A 304 13.05 -18.32 11.21
CA GLU A 304 14.13 -18.30 12.19
C GLU A 304 14.18 -16.97 12.94
N ASP A 305 14.54 -17.04 14.22
CA ASP A 305 14.75 -15.86 15.05
C ASP A 305 16.13 -15.26 14.76
N VAL A 306 16.16 -14.11 14.08
CA VAL A 306 17.39 -13.44 13.68
C VAL A 306 17.59 -12.12 14.42
N ARG A 307 18.85 -11.75 14.66
CA ARG A 307 19.23 -10.44 15.20
C ARG A 307 19.62 -9.42 14.14
N ARG A 308 19.83 -9.86 12.91
CA ARG A 308 20.32 -9.03 11.81
C ARG A 308 19.62 -9.44 10.52
N PHE A 309 19.08 -8.47 9.80
CA PHE A 309 18.37 -8.70 8.54
C PHE A 309 18.53 -7.51 7.61
N SER A 310 18.47 -7.77 6.31
CA SER A 310 18.54 -6.75 5.26
C SER A 310 17.15 -6.25 4.90
N ALA A 311 17.05 -4.97 4.56
CA ALA A 311 15.78 -4.32 4.25
C ALA A 311 15.97 -3.15 3.27
N VAL A 312 14.88 -2.77 2.62
CA VAL A 312 14.72 -1.42 2.07
C VAL A 312 14.11 -0.56 3.17
N ALA A 313 14.68 0.61 3.43
CA ALA A 313 14.18 1.59 4.36
C ALA A 313 13.86 2.90 3.64
N VAL A 314 12.79 3.57 4.09
CA VAL A 314 12.39 4.91 3.68
C VAL A 314 12.35 5.79 4.92
N GLN A 315 13.16 6.85 4.93
CA GLN A 315 13.17 7.81 6.03
C GLN A 315 11.98 8.77 5.90
N LEU A 316 11.12 8.75 6.91
CA LEU A 316 9.86 9.50 6.95
C LEU A 316 9.99 10.81 7.73
N ALA A 317 10.78 10.79 8.81
CA ALA A 317 11.01 11.97 9.65
C ALA A 317 11.99 12.95 8.99
N ASP A 318 11.76 14.24 9.21
CA ASP A 318 12.61 15.31 8.69
C ASP A 318 14.01 15.30 9.33
N ALA A 319 14.11 14.84 10.58
CA ALA A 319 15.37 14.68 11.29
C ALA A 319 16.14 13.47 10.74
N PRO A 320 17.45 13.61 10.44
CA PRO A 320 18.27 12.50 9.98
C PRO A 320 18.40 11.38 11.01
N LEU A 321 18.36 10.13 10.55
CA LEU A 321 18.61 8.94 11.36
C LEU A 321 20.03 8.42 11.12
N ALA A 322 20.95 8.70 12.05
CA ALA A 322 22.33 8.24 11.97
C ALA A 322 22.47 6.72 12.18
N VAL A 323 23.40 6.10 11.46
CA VAL A 323 23.82 4.71 11.66
C VAL A 323 24.26 4.51 13.11
N GLY A 324 23.85 3.41 13.71
CA GLY A 324 24.17 3.07 15.10
C GLY A 324 23.31 3.76 16.15
N ARG A 325 22.48 4.74 15.79
CA ARG A 325 21.51 5.35 16.71
C ARG A 325 20.52 4.29 17.22
N VAL A 326 20.34 4.23 18.53
CA VAL A 326 19.38 3.32 19.17
C VAL A 326 17.97 3.82 18.93
N VAL A 327 17.12 2.94 18.42
CA VAL A 327 15.69 3.16 18.15
C VAL A 327 14.87 1.97 18.66
N GLU A 328 13.55 2.10 18.66
CA GLU A 328 12.66 0.94 18.80
C GLU A 328 12.28 0.42 17.41
N VAL A 329 12.39 -0.88 17.21
CA VAL A 329 11.99 -1.58 15.99
C VAL A 329 10.64 -2.24 16.26
N ARG A 330 9.61 -1.74 15.56
CA ARG A 330 8.28 -2.35 15.56
C ARG A 330 8.17 -3.33 14.40
N TYR A 331 8.05 -4.62 14.70
CA TYR A 331 7.86 -5.70 13.72
C TYR A 331 6.61 -6.50 14.09
N GLY A 332 5.55 -6.38 13.30
CA GLY A 332 4.22 -6.85 13.70
C GLY A 332 3.80 -6.24 15.05
N ALA A 333 3.51 -7.10 16.02
CA ALA A 333 3.16 -6.70 17.39
C ALA A 333 4.37 -6.52 18.32
N ALA A 334 5.56 -6.95 17.91
CA ALA A 334 6.79 -6.86 18.68
C ALA A 334 7.35 -5.43 18.65
N LEU A 335 7.92 -5.00 19.78
CA LEU A 335 8.63 -3.73 19.92
C LEU A 335 9.94 -3.99 20.67
N VAL A 336 11.06 -3.93 19.96
CA VAL A 336 12.39 -4.30 20.48
C VAL A 336 13.38 -3.18 20.25
N ARG A 337 14.44 -3.09 21.06
CA ARG A 337 15.50 -2.11 20.77
C ARG A 337 16.33 -2.57 19.58
N GLY A 338 16.72 -1.65 18.72
CA GLY A 338 17.58 -1.93 17.58
C GLY A 338 18.25 -0.68 17.04
N ARG A 339 18.84 -0.81 15.87
CA ARG A 339 19.54 0.26 15.14
C ARG A 339 19.67 -0.09 13.66
N ILE A 340 19.87 0.93 12.84
CA ILE A 340 20.48 0.73 11.51
C ILE A 340 21.95 0.43 11.75
N ALA A 341 22.40 -0.78 11.37
CA ALA A 341 23.79 -1.20 11.50
C ALA A 341 24.66 -0.68 10.35
N SER A 342 24.08 -0.57 9.15
CA SER A 342 24.71 0.04 7.98
C SER A 342 23.64 0.53 6.99
N VAL A 343 23.97 1.59 6.25
CA VAL A 343 23.30 1.94 4.99
C VAL A 343 24.17 1.42 3.86
N ASP A 344 23.73 0.31 3.28
CA ASP A 344 24.49 -0.46 2.31
C ASP A 344 24.44 0.21 0.91
N ALA A 345 23.30 0.83 0.56
CA ALA A 345 23.18 1.67 -0.62
C ALA A 345 22.00 2.65 -0.51
N LEU A 346 22.19 3.93 -0.85
CA LEU A 346 21.12 4.86 -1.18
C LEU A 346 20.58 4.51 -2.57
N ILE A 347 19.26 4.58 -2.73
CA ILE A 347 18.56 4.28 -3.98
C ILE A 347 18.16 5.60 -4.64
N ASP A 348 18.62 5.82 -5.87
CA ASP A 348 18.11 6.92 -6.69
C ASP A 348 16.67 6.60 -7.09
N ILE A 349 15.74 7.46 -6.67
CA ILE A 349 14.33 7.21 -6.86
C ILE A 349 13.86 7.42 -8.32
N GLU A 350 14.61 8.15 -9.14
CA GLU A 350 14.33 8.36 -10.57
C GLU A 350 14.79 7.17 -11.43
N THR A 351 15.86 6.50 -11.02
CA THR A 351 16.44 5.38 -11.78
C THR A 351 16.13 4.01 -11.18
N GLY A 352 15.91 3.93 -9.86
CA GLY A 352 15.85 2.69 -9.09
C GLY A 352 17.23 2.10 -8.79
N GLU A 353 18.32 2.78 -9.15
CA GLU A 353 19.67 2.25 -9.05
C GLU A 353 20.34 2.62 -7.72
N PRO A 354 21.18 1.73 -7.17
CA PRO A 354 21.99 2.04 -5.99
C PRO A 354 23.09 3.05 -6.34
N THR A 355 23.26 4.10 -5.53
CA THR A 355 24.17 5.22 -5.79
C THR A 355 25.38 5.29 -4.85
N GLY A 356 25.29 4.76 -3.62
CA GLY A 356 26.42 4.71 -2.69
C GLY A 356 26.03 4.49 -1.22
N VAL A 357 27.02 4.33 -0.34
CA VAL A 357 26.82 4.16 1.12
C VAL A 357 26.57 5.50 1.82
N ALA A 358 25.98 5.47 3.02
CA ALA A 358 25.77 6.65 3.85
C ALA A 358 25.94 6.36 5.36
N ASP A 359 26.25 7.39 6.13
CA ASP A 359 26.35 7.29 7.60
C ASP A 359 25.04 7.69 8.32
N ALA A 360 24.03 8.14 7.56
CA ALA A 360 22.71 8.49 8.06
C ALA A 360 21.68 8.42 6.91
N LEU A 361 20.41 8.25 7.28
CA LEU A 361 19.27 8.48 6.37
C LEU A 361 18.70 9.88 6.60
N SER A 362 18.60 10.67 5.53
CA SER A 362 17.93 11.98 5.51
C SER A 362 16.48 11.85 5.06
N ALA A 363 15.67 12.88 5.29
CA ALA A 363 14.25 12.88 4.94
C ALA A 363 14.02 12.49 3.46
N ASN A 364 13.12 11.54 3.23
CA ASN A 364 12.79 10.94 1.92
C ASN A 364 13.89 10.06 1.29
N ASP A 365 15.02 9.84 1.96
CA ASP A 365 16.00 8.85 1.48
C ASP A 365 15.35 7.47 1.46
N VAL A 366 15.57 6.77 0.35
CA VAL A 366 15.28 5.35 0.20
C VAL A 366 16.62 4.63 0.15
N ALA A 367 16.79 3.60 0.96
CA ALA A 367 18.06 2.92 1.07
C ALA A 367 17.94 1.43 1.35
N GLU A 368 18.91 0.67 0.86
CA GLU A 368 19.21 -0.66 1.33
C GLU A 368 19.97 -0.54 2.65
N VAL A 369 19.44 -1.16 3.69
CA VAL A 369 19.99 -1.10 5.04
C VAL A 369 20.11 -2.48 5.64
N THR A 370 21.04 -2.61 6.57
CA THR A 370 21.05 -3.72 7.50
C THR A 370 20.57 -3.27 8.87
N VAL A 371 19.52 -3.90 9.38
CA VAL A 371 18.96 -3.63 10.71
C VAL A 371 19.51 -4.65 11.70
N GLU A 372 19.85 -4.19 12.90
CA GLU A 372 20.26 -5.05 14.01
C GLU A 372 19.35 -4.81 15.21
N VAL A 373 18.85 -5.90 15.81
CA VAL A 373 17.94 -5.88 16.96
C VAL A 373 18.54 -6.59 18.17
N ALA A 374 18.26 -6.07 19.36
CA ALA A 374 18.78 -6.59 20.61
C ALA A 374 18.14 -7.95 20.97
N GLN A 375 16.82 -8.04 20.85
CA GLN A 375 16.08 -9.30 20.94
C GLN A 375 15.88 -9.89 19.54
N PRO A 376 16.19 -11.19 19.31
CA PRO A 376 15.91 -11.86 18.04
C PRO A 376 14.43 -11.78 17.67
N LEU A 377 14.14 -11.65 16.37
CA LEU A 377 12.78 -11.58 15.81
C LEU A 377 12.59 -12.65 14.72
N PRO A 378 11.37 -13.23 14.58
CA PRO A 378 11.04 -14.15 13.50
C PRO A 378 10.80 -13.37 12.20
N VAL A 379 11.89 -13.04 11.50
CA VAL A 379 11.85 -12.15 10.35
C VAL A 379 11.62 -12.95 9.06
N GLU A 380 10.60 -12.55 8.30
CA GLU A 380 10.35 -13.00 6.92
C GLU A 380 10.54 -11.87 5.92
N ARG A 381 10.91 -12.25 4.68
CA ARG A 381 10.84 -11.37 3.52
C ARG A 381 9.45 -10.76 3.40
N TYR A 382 9.41 -9.49 3.04
CA TYR A 382 8.19 -8.74 2.82
C TYR A 382 7.26 -9.44 1.83
N ARG A 383 5.98 -9.50 2.18
CA ARG A 383 4.89 -9.92 1.29
C ARG A 383 3.94 -8.75 1.07
N VAL A 384 3.40 -8.67 -0.13
CA VAL A 384 2.48 -7.61 -0.57
C VAL A 384 1.30 -7.47 0.39
N GLY A 385 0.91 -6.23 0.69
CA GLY A 385 -0.14 -5.91 1.67
C GLY A 385 0.37 -5.58 3.07
N GLY A 386 1.70 -5.61 3.31
CA GLY A 386 2.33 -5.04 4.50
C GLY A 386 2.13 -5.79 5.81
N ARG A 387 1.48 -6.96 5.77
CA ARG A 387 1.19 -7.76 6.98
C ARG A 387 2.34 -8.65 7.41
N VAL A 388 3.26 -8.96 6.50
CA VAL A 388 4.46 -9.79 6.74
C VAL A 388 5.69 -9.06 6.23
N GLY A 389 6.77 -9.04 7.02
CA GLY A 389 8.06 -8.48 6.61
C GLY A 389 8.11 -6.96 6.50
N ALA A 390 7.12 -6.23 7.01
CA ALA A 390 7.20 -4.78 7.19
C ALA A 390 7.59 -4.43 8.64
N PHE A 391 8.35 -3.35 8.83
CA PHE A 391 8.71 -2.83 10.14
C PHE A 391 8.79 -1.31 10.15
N LEU A 392 8.79 -0.75 11.36
CA LEU A 392 9.01 0.68 11.59
C LEU A 392 10.16 0.88 12.58
N LEU A 393 10.96 1.90 12.32
CA LEU A 393 11.90 2.45 13.30
C LEU A 393 11.21 3.63 13.99
N VAL A 394 11.18 3.57 15.31
CA VAL A 394 10.38 4.45 16.15
C VAL A 394 11.30 5.14 17.16
N GLU A 395 11.05 6.43 17.40
CA GLU A 395 11.75 7.22 18.39
C GLU A 395 11.42 6.71 19.81
N PRO A 396 12.43 6.29 20.59
CA PRO A 396 12.21 5.87 21.97
C PRO A 396 11.59 6.99 22.80
N GLY A 397 10.49 6.67 23.49
CA GLY A 397 9.84 7.58 24.45
C GLY A 397 8.76 8.48 23.85
N THR A 398 8.91 8.99 22.62
CA THR A 398 7.82 9.74 21.96
C THR A 398 6.90 8.83 21.15
N GLY A 399 7.42 7.72 20.62
CA GLY A 399 6.66 6.84 19.75
C GLY A 399 6.53 7.34 18.30
N ASP A 400 7.27 8.39 17.94
CA ASP A 400 7.24 8.95 16.58
C ASP A 400 7.85 7.97 15.58
N THR A 401 7.20 7.80 14.43
CA THR A 401 7.75 6.94 13.36
C THR A 401 8.83 7.70 12.61
N LEU A 402 10.06 7.18 12.64
CA LEU A 402 11.22 7.77 11.98
C LEU A 402 11.39 7.24 10.56
N THR A 403 11.25 5.93 10.40
CA THR A 403 11.58 5.20 9.17
C THR A 403 10.60 4.05 9.00
N ALA A 404 10.17 3.79 7.77
CA ALA A 404 9.49 2.55 7.43
C ALA A 404 10.46 1.63 6.68
N GLY A 405 10.33 0.33 6.86
CA GLY A 405 11.18 -0.61 6.15
C GLY A 405 10.51 -1.93 5.79
N LEU A 406 11.02 -2.52 4.72
CA LEU A 406 10.55 -3.75 4.12
C LEU A 406 11.71 -4.75 4.05
N VAL A 407 11.54 -5.91 4.67
CA VAL A 407 12.56 -6.96 4.73
C VAL A 407 12.78 -7.57 3.35
N ARG A 408 14.05 -7.75 2.98
CA ARG A 408 14.46 -8.37 1.71
C ARG A 408 14.82 -9.84 1.82
#